data_AF-A0A1G1E676-F1
#
_entry.id   AF-A0A1G1E676-F1
#
_cell.length_a   1.000
_cell.length_b   1.000
_cell.length_c   1.000
_cell.angle_alpha   90.00
_cell.angle_beta   90.00
_cell.angle_gamma   90.00
#
_symmetry.space_group_name_H-M   'P 1'
#
loop_
_entity.id
_entity.type
_entity.pdbx_description
1 polymer ?
#
loop_
_entity_poly.entity_id
_entity_poly.type
_entity_poly.pdbx_seq_one_letter_code
_entity_poly.pdbx_strand_id
1 'polypeptide(L)' 'MKIINAKILDPTHLELSQPISVQPGAYIQISISDKREEDHIWREAAKKHFLEAYDDQDAIYDEL' A
#
# COMPACT_ATOMS: atom_id res chain seq x y z
N MET A 1 6.59 22.14 4.53
CA MET A 1 6.97 20.71 4.49
C MET A 1 8.47 20.63 4.31
N LYS A 2 9.22 20.00 5.23
CA LYS A 2 10.68 19.86 5.10
C LYS A 2 10.96 18.48 4.50
N ILE A 3 11.68 18.44 3.38
CA ILE A 3 12.11 17.18 2.76
C ILE A 3 13.46 16.83 3.37
N ILE A 4 13.58 15.62 3.91
CA ILE A 4 14.80 15.12 4.54
C ILE A 4 15.24 13.90 3.74
N ASN A 5 16.51 13.89 3.34
CA ASN A 5 17.09 12.73 2.66
C ASN A 5 17.55 11.71 3.70
N ALA A 6 17.22 10.46 3.45
CA ALA A 6 17.59 9.34 4.30
C ALA A 6 17.95 8.15 3.41
N LYS A 7 18.87 7.31 3.88
CA LYS A 7 19.34 6.13 3.17
C LYS A 7 18.98 4.89 3.97
N ILE A 8 18.47 3.86 3.29
CA ILE A 8 18.30 2.54 3.88
C ILE A 8 19.65 1.83 3.82
N LEU A 9 20.23 1.51 4.97
CA LEU A 9 21.50 0.76 5.04
C LEU A 9 21.23 -0.75 4.91
N ASP A 10 20.16 -1.22 5.52
CA ASP A 10 19.63 -2.57 5.43
C ASP A 10 18.12 -2.57 5.75
N PRO A 11 17.38 -3.69 5.64
CA PRO A 11 15.93 -3.72 5.81
C PRO A 11 15.38 -3.18 7.14
N THR A 12 16.24 -3.05 8.15
CA THR A 12 15.86 -2.61 9.51
C THR A 12 16.47 -1.27 9.92
N HIS A 13 17.41 -0.73 9.14
CA HIS A 13 18.15 0.49 9.50
C HIS A 13 17.97 1.61 8.47
N LEU A 14 17.41 2.73 8.96
CA LEU A 14 17.30 3.99 8.26
C LEU A 14 18.33 4.98 8.80
N GLU A 15 19.22 5.48 7.94
CA GLU A 15 20.19 6.51 8.26
C GLU A 15 19.74 7.87 7.74
N LEU A 16 19.81 8.89 8.60
CA LEU A 16 19.54 10.28 8.23
C LEU A 16 20.84 10.97 7.83
N SER A 17 20.85 11.70 6.71
CA SER A 17 22.04 12.43 6.28
C SER A 17 22.37 13.65 7.15
N GLN A 18 21.41 14.09 7.98
CA GLN A 18 21.54 15.26 8.84
C GLN A 18 20.60 15.17 10.06
N PRO A 19 20.91 15.88 11.15
CA PRO A 19 20.03 15.98 12.31
C PRO A 19 18.66 16.58 11.97
N ILE A 20 17.60 16.12 12.65
CA ILE A 20 16.26 16.68 12.52
C ILE A 20 16.03 17.71 13.64
N SER A 21 16.04 18.99 13.29
CA SER A 21 15.67 20.07 14.21
C SER A 21 14.15 20.24 14.26
N VAL A 22 13.48 19.47 15.13
CA VAL A 22 12.05 19.58 15.44
C VAL A 22 11.82 19.74 16.94
N GLN A 23 10.66 20.28 17.32
CA GLN A 23 10.32 20.43 18.74
C GLN A 23 9.96 19.08 19.38
N PRO A 24 10.18 18.91 20.70
CA PRO A 24 9.67 17.76 21.44
C PRO A 24 8.17 17.58 21.24
N GLY A 25 7.71 16.35 21.03
CA GLY A 25 6.30 16.03 20.74
C GLY A 25 5.92 16.12 19.26
N ALA A 26 6.85 16.47 18.37
CA ALA A 26 6.60 16.43 16.93
C ALA A 26 6.44 14.98 16.41
N TYR A 27 5.46 14.77 15.53
CA TYR A 27 5.29 13.51 14.81
C TYR A 27 6.00 13.55 13.46
N ILE A 28 6.71 12.48 13.13
CA ILE A 28 7.38 12.29 11.84
C ILE A 28 6.72 11.10 11.17
N GLN A 29 6.15 11.31 9.98
CA GLN A 29 5.58 10.25 9.16
C GLN A 29 6.60 9.83 8.11
N ILE A 30 6.86 8.53 8.01
CA ILE A 30 7.71 7.92 6.99
C ILE A 30 6.83 6.99 6.16
N SER A 31 6.81 7.19 4.85
CA SER A 31 6.04 6.38 3.91
C SER A 31 7.00 5.69 2.95
N ILE A 32 6.98 4.37 2.96
CA ILE A 32 7.80 3.53 2.07
C ILE A 32 6.83 2.78 1.16
N SER A 33 6.98 2.95 -0.15
CA SER A 33 6.21 2.19 -1.12
C SER A 33 6.65 0.73 -1.09
N ASP A 34 5.76 -0.20 -0.75
CA ASP A 34 6.04 -1.62 -0.87
C ASP A 34 5.81 -2.05 -2.33
N LYS A 35 6.88 -2.47 -3.02
CA LYS A 35 6.77 -3.01 -4.38
C LYS A 35 6.15 -4.41 -4.41
N ARG A 36 6.09 -5.11 -3.28
CA ARG A 36 5.53 -6.47 -3.20
C ARG A 36 4.01 -6.49 -3.07
N GLU A 37 3.37 -5.34 -2.86
CA GLU A 37 1.93 -5.27 -2.98
C GLU A 37 1.50 -5.53 -4.43
N GLU A 38 2.28 -5.29 -5.48
CA GLU A 38 1.78 -5.58 -6.84
C GLU A 38 1.58 -7.09 -7.15
N ASP A 39 2.21 -8.00 -6.40
CA ASP A 39 2.04 -9.46 -6.54
C ASP A 39 0.85 -9.99 -5.72
N HIS A 40 -0.30 -9.34 -5.84
CA HIS A 40 -1.52 -9.70 -5.13
C HIS A 40 -2.17 -10.99 -5.67
N ILE A 41 -1.61 -12.15 -5.32
CA ILE A 41 -2.28 -13.46 -5.44
C ILE A 41 -3.70 -13.39 -4.83
N TRP A 42 -3.87 -12.61 -3.75
CA TRP A 42 -5.18 -12.39 -3.13
C TRP A 42 -6.14 -11.54 -3.97
N ARG A 43 -5.64 -10.62 -4.80
CA ARG A 43 -6.48 -9.79 -5.69
C ARG A 43 -6.97 -10.63 -6.87
N GLU A 44 -6.14 -11.52 -7.40
CA GLU A 44 -6.58 -12.47 -8.42
C GLU A 44 -7.60 -13.46 -7.85
N ALA A 45 -7.34 -14.02 -6.66
CA ALA A 45 -8.29 -14.91 -5.98
C ALA A 45 -9.62 -14.19 -5.65
N ALA A 46 -9.56 -12.94 -5.17
CA ALA A 46 -10.74 -12.13 -4.90
C ALA A 46 -11.51 -11.79 -6.19
N LYS A 47 -10.82 -11.46 -7.28
CA LYS A 47 -11.44 -11.21 -8.59
C LYS A 47 -12.11 -12.47 -9.14
N LYS A 48 -11.46 -13.63 -9.01
CA LYS A 48 -12.03 -14.92 -9.43
C LYS A 48 -13.29 -15.26 -8.62
N HIS A 49 -13.23 -15.18 -7.29
CA HIS A 49 -14.40 -15.41 -6.44
C HIS A 49 -15.51 -14.39 -6.68
N PHE A 50 -15.15 -13.13 -6.94
CA PHE A 50 -16.11 -12.11 -7.34
C PHE A 50 -16.79 -12.50 -8.65
N LEU A 51 -16.05 -12.87 -9.70
CA LEU A 51 -16.67 -13.28 -10.96
C LEU A 51 -17.51 -14.56 -10.83
N GLU A 52 -17.04 -15.57 -10.09
CA GLU A 52 -17.79 -16.80 -9.82
C GLU A 52 -19.11 -16.54 -9.07
N ALA A 53 -19.19 -15.50 -8.24
CA ALA A 53 -20.41 -15.14 -7.53
C ALA A 53 -21.46 -14.45 -8.43
N TYR A 54 -21.06 -13.96 -9.60
CA TYR A 54 -21.94 -13.26 -10.56
C TYR A 54 -22.06 -13.99 -11.91
N ASP A 55 -21.38 -15.13 -12.10
CA ASP A 55 -21.55 -15.97 -13.29
C ASP A 55 -22.75 -16.90 -13.07
N ASP A 56 -23.70 -16.79 -14.01
CA ASP A 56 -24.88 -17.64 -14.24
C ASP A 56 -26.22 -17.36 -13.50
N GLN A 57 -26.38 -16.33 -12.65
CA GLN A 57 -27.72 -16.00 -12.10
C GLN A 57 -28.21 -14.55 -12.19
N ASP A 58 -27.42 -13.60 -12.69
CA ASP A 58 -27.84 -12.18 -12.74
C ASP A 58 -28.34 -11.70 -14.11
N ALA A 59 -28.73 -12.63 -15.00
CA ALA A 59 -29.42 -12.31 -16.26
C ALA A 59 -30.95 -12.19 -16.11
N ILE A 60 -31.49 -12.22 -14.89
CA ILE A 60 -32.95 -12.26 -14.65
C ILE A 60 -33.59 -10.85 -14.68
N TYR A 61 -32.80 -9.77 -14.67
CA TYR A 61 -33.33 -8.40 -14.63
C TYR A 61 -33.01 -7.51 -15.84
N ASP A 62 -32.41 -8.05 -16.91
CA ASP A 62 -32.20 -7.28 -18.13
C ASP A 62 -33.49 -7.06 -18.96
N GLU A 63 -34.62 -7.68 -18.59
CA GLU A 63 -35.92 -7.52 -19.27
C GLU A 63 -37.07 -7.04 -18.34
N LEU A 64 -36.81 -6.14 -17.38
CA LEU A 64 -37.87 -5.51 -16.56
C LEU A 64 -37.83 -3.97 -16.60
#